data_AF-A0A2V8PH95-F1
#
_entry.id   AF-A0A2V8PH95-F1
#
_cell.length_a   1.000
_cell.length_b   1.000
_cell.length_c   1.000
_cell.angle_alpha   90.00
_cell.angle_beta   90.00
_cell.angle_gamma   90.00
#
_symmetry.space_group_name_H-M   'P 1'
#
loop_
_entity.id
_entity.type
_entity.pdbx_description
1 polymer ?
#
loop_
_entity_poly.entity_id
_entity_poly.type
_entity_poly.pdbx_seq_one_letter_code
_entity_poly.pdbx_strand_id
1 'polypeptide(L)'
;MNDLENPYSTPPGKPFTWQRLRILGGRSLVWGRQSYRLSDNDFKAASRDGYGDDWPISYADLAPYYDIVERYVGISGATEGDEMLPDGQFLPPMKMSCGEVQLRERVKAKFGHTVTIGRTAILTQNHNGRLACHYCGPCERGCSTFSYFSSPFTTVKDALASGNCTLLTNAVVSHVDMDTEPNKTRGVTYVDRLTRQVKEVRGKAVILCAQALESTRILLNSSTREYPNGLGNSSGALGHYLMDHVVGAGASGRLPEFKTLPNANEPARPNGIYVPRFRNTPSSKKHSRFIRGYGYQGGAEAGFNFSAEGYGASLKKAVKEGEYGISLGAFGESLARWDNYIEIDRDLKDAWGIPALRISMTHGDNEAALMEDAGATAAEMLEAAGAKDIRVQAGVEMPGMAIHELGTARMGNDPKKSVLNAFNQAHDVKNLFVMDGASFVSSACQNPTLTMMAVTVRACDHLIGRFRKSEI
;
A
#
# COMPACT_ATOMS: atom_id res chain seq x y z
N MET A 1 -16.17 -4.53 -7.13
CA MET A 1 -16.31 -6.00 -7.04
C MET A 1 -17.59 -6.28 -6.27
N ASN A 2 -18.29 -7.37 -6.58
CA ASN A 2 -19.57 -7.69 -5.94
C ASN A 2 -19.34 -8.59 -4.72
N ASP A 3 -19.59 -8.08 -3.51
CA ASP A 3 -19.40 -8.84 -2.26
C ASP A 3 -20.36 -10.03 -2.13
N LEU A 4 -21.49 -10.04 -2.85
CA LEU A 4 -22.36 -11.22 -2.92
C LEU A 4 -21.69 -12.37 -3.67
N GLU A 5 -20.88 -12.05 -4.69
CA GLU A 5 -20.13 -13.04 -5.46
C GLU A 5 -18.79 -13.41 -4.81
N ASN A 6 -18.24 -12.54 -3.96
CA ASN A 6 -16.92 -12.70 -3.35
C ASN A 6 -17.01 -12.45 -1.84
N PRO A 7 -17.90 -13.15 -1.12
CA PRO A 7 -18.16 -12.86 0.28
C PRO A 7 -16.91 -13.17 1.13
N TYR A 8 -16.88 -12.55 2.30
CA TYR A 8 -15.97 -12.86 3.40
C TYR A 8 -16.76 -12.66 4.69
N SER A 9 -16.31 -13.30 5.77
CA SER A 9 -16.92 -13.14 7.09
C SER A 9 -15.96 -12.46 8.05
N THR A 10 -16.51 -11.92 9.13
CA THR A 10 -15.75 -11.36 10.25
C THR A 10 -16.34 -11.87 11.57
N PRO A 11 -15.54 -12.13 12.61
CA PRO A 11 -16.07 -12.45 13.92
C PRO A 11 -16.91 -11.29 14.49
N PRO A 12 -17.92 -11.58 15.33
CA PRO A 12 -18.64 -10.55 16.07
C PRO A 12 -17.68 -9.63 16.84
N GLY A 13 -17.90 -8.31 16.73
CA GLY A 13 -17.09 -7.30 17.41
C GLY A 13 -15.71 -7.02 16.79
N LYS A 14 -15.33 -7.69 15.70
CA LYS A 14 -14.08 -7.45 14.96
C LYS A 14 -14.36 -7.14 13.48
N PRO A 15 -15.07 -6.05 13.17
CA PRO A 15 -15.41 -5.73 11.78
C PRO A 15 -14.14 -5.41 10.98
N PHE A 16 -14.18 -5.78 9.71
CA PHE A 16 -13.12 -5.51 8.74
C PHE A 16 -13.79 -5.12 7.42
N THR A 17 -13.26 -4.12 6.74
CA THR A 17 -13.73 -3.72 5.41
C THR A 17 -12.70 -4.07 4.35
N TRP A 18 -13.06 -4.96 3.44
CA TRP A 18 -12.14 -5.46 2.43
C TRP A 18 -12.40 -4.91 1.03
N GLN A 19 -11.73 -3.80 0.72
CA GLN A 19 -11.86 -3.12 -0.56
C GLN A 19 -10.99 -3.77 -1.65
N ARG A 20 -11.64 -4.37 -2.65
CA ARG A 20 -10.97 -5.16 -3.69
C ARG A 20 -11.38 -4.75 -5.11
N LEU A 21 -10.43 -4.89 -6.03
CA LEU A 21 -10.65 -4.77 -7.46
C LEU A 21 -10.17 -6.06 -8.14
N ARG A 22 -11.11 -6.88 -8.64
CA ARG A 22 -10.84 -8.07 -9.45
C ARG A 22 -10.94 -7.73 -10.95
N ILE A 23 -9.97 -6.95 -11.42
CA ILE A 23 -9.81 -6.53 -12.82
C ILE A 23 -8.33 -6.61 -13.20
N LEU A 24 -8.01 -6.68 -14.50
CA LEU A 24 -6.62 -6.64 -14.94
C LEU A 24 -5.93 -5.38 -14.40
N GLY A 25 -4.81 -5.59 -13.70
CA GLY A 25 -4.05 -4.54 -13.03
C GLY A 25 -4.41 -4.26 -11.58
N GLY A 26 -5.52 -4.84 -11.11
CA GLY A 26 -5.97 -4.69 -9.74
C GLY A 26 -6.10 -3.23 -9.31
N ARG A 27 -5.64 -2.94 -8.09
CA ARG A 27 -5.78 -1.60 -7.49
C ARG A 27 -4.89 -0.55 -8.13
N SER A 28 -3.88 -0.90 -8.95
CA SER A 28 -3.02 0.12 -9.59
C SER A 28 -3.78 1.03 -10.58
N LEU A 29 -5.03 0.71 -10.92
CA LEU A 29 -5.89 1.58 -11.73
C LEU A 29 -6.53 2.74 -10.96
N VAL A 30 -6.59 2.66 -9.63
CA VAL A 30 -7.29 3.65 -8.79
C VAL A 30 -6.51 4.06 -7.52
N TRP A 31 -5.44 3.33 -7.18
CA TRP A 31 -4.55 3.52 -6.02
C TRP A 31 -3.94 4.91 -5.88
N GLY A 32 -3.64 5.33 -4.64
CA GLY A 32 -2.96 6.57 -4.21
C GLY A 32 -1.81 7.15 -5.06
N ARG A 33 -1.06 6.30 -5.78
CA ARG A 33 0.19 6.59 -6.52
C ARG A 33 1.36 7.07 -5.66
N GLN A 34 1.12 7.37 -4.39
CA GLN A 34 2.16 7.68 -3.41
C GLN A 34 3.14 6.50 -3.29
N SER A 35 4.42 6.81 -3.42
CA SER A 35 5.51 5.86 -3.67
C SER A 35 6.72 6.28 -2.85
N TYR A 36 6.80 5.77 -1.62
CA TYR A 36 7.87 6.08 -0.68
C TYR A 36 8.71 4.85 -0.37
N ARG A 37 10.01 5.05 -0.19
CA ARG A 37 10.92 4.00 0.28
C ARG A 37 10.71 3.77 1.77
N LEU A 38 10.87 2.52 2.21
CA LEU A 38 11.15 2.25 3.62
C LEU A 38 12.60 2.61 3.95
N SER A 39 12.83 3.03 5.19
CA SER A 39 14.18 3.26 5.73
C SER A 39 14.73 2.02 6.40
N ASP A 40 16.04 1.99 6.68
CA ASP A 40 16.63 0.90 7.46
C ASP A 40 15.99 0.79 8.87
N ASN A 41 15.52 1.92 9.40
CA ASN A 41 14.77 1.96 10.65
C ASN A 41 13.44 1.20 10.58
N ASP A 42 12.81 1.13 9.41
CA ASP A 42 11.58 0.36 9.19
C ASP A 42 11.88 -1.13 9.02
N PHE A 43 13.00 -1.47 8.36
CA PHE A 43 13.45 -2.86 8.22
C PHE A 43 13.94 -3.46 9.54
N LYS A 44 14.54 -2.64 10.41
CA LYS A 44 15.15 -3.04 11.69
C LYS A 44 14.39 -2.51 12.91
N ALA A 45 13.09 -2.37 12.75
CA ALA A 45 12.24 -1.71 13.71
C ALA A 45 12.15 -2.52 15.03
N ALA A 46 12.06 -3.85 14.97
CA ALA A 46 11.96 -4.71 16.15
C ALA A 46 13.24 -4.69 16.98
N SER A 47 14.42 -4.61 16.36
CA SER A 47 15.69 -4.42 17.08
C SER A 47 15.74 -3.13 17.91
N ARG A 48 14.88 -2.14 17.63
CA ARG A 48 14.90 -0.83 18.30
C ARG A 48 13.89 -0.69 19.43
N ASP A 49 12.71 -1.26 19.28
CA ASP A 49 11.64 -1.19 20.27
C ASP A 49 11.27 -2.53 20.92
N GLY A 50 11.83 -3.64 20.44
CA GLY A 50 11.62 -4.98 20.99
C GLY A 50 10.30 -5.63 20.57
N TYR A 51 9.54 -5.04 19.65
CA TYR A 51 8.25 -5.60 19.24
C TYR A 51 8.31 -6.29 17.86
N GLY A 52 7.88 -7.54 17.82
CA GLY A 52 7.77 -8.33 16.60
C GLY A 52 9.13 -8.85 16.11
N ASP A 53 9.28 -8.92 14.79
CA ASP A 53 10.49 -9.40 14.13
C ASP A 53 11.02 -8.35 13.14
N ASP A 54 12.33 -8.31 12.96
CA ASP A 54 12.94 -7.53 11.89
C ASP A 54 12.74 -8.21 10.54
N TRP A 55 12.75 -7.40 9.47
CA TRP A 55 12.83 -7.95 8.12
C TRP A 55 14.13 -8.74 7.96
N PRO A 56 14.11 -9.88 7.23
CA PRO A 56 15.33 -10.65 6.94
C PRO A 56 16.21 -10.00 5.86
N ILE A 57 15.92 -8.74 5.51
CA ILE A 57 16.66 -7.89 4.59
C ILE A 57 16.88 -6.52 5.25
N SER A 58 17.82 -5.75 4.72
CA SER A 58 18.12 -4.36 5.11
C SER A 58 17.73 -3.39 4.01
N TYR A 59 17.81 -2.08 4.31
CA TYR A 59 17.66 -1.07 3.26
C TYR A 59 18.71 -1.24 2.16
N ALA A 60 19.96 -1.57 2.53
CA ALA A 60 21.05 -1.74 1.56
C ALA A 60 20.77 -2.88 0.57
N ASP A 61 20.11 -3.95 1.01
CA ASP A 61 19.71 -5.07 0.14
C ASP A 61 18.65 -4.68 -0.90
N LEU A 62 17.79 -3.71 -0.56
CA LEU A 62 16.64 -3.32 -1.37
C LEU A 62 16.87 -2.03 -2.18
N ALA A 63 17.79 -1.17 -1.75
CA ALA A 63 18.07 0.12 -2.38
C ALA A 63 18.36 0.01 -3.90
N PRO A 64 19.16 -0.95 -4.39
CA PRO A 64 19.37 -1.12 -5.83
C PRO A 64 18.08 -1.48 -6.60
N TYR A 65 17.14 -2.18 -5.95
CA TYR A 65 15.89 -2.60 -6.57
C TYR A 65 14.83 -1.50 -6.53
N TYR A 66 14.78 -0.68 -5.47
CA TYR A 66 14.04 0.58 -5.49
C TYR A 66 14.47 1.44 -6.68
N ASP A 67 15.78 1.58 -6.85
CA ASP A 67 16.41 2.32 -7.94
C ASP A 67 15.95 1.85 -9.34
N ILE A 68 15.88 0.53 -9.55
CA ILE A 68 15.36 -0.07 -10.80
C ILE A 68 13.88 0.30 -10.99
N VAL A 69 13.07 0.10 -9.95
CA VAL A 69 11.62 0.35 -10.00
C VAL A 69 11.35 1.82 -10.28
N GLU A 70 11.99 2.73 -9.56
CA GLU A 70 11.72 4.16 -9.69
C GLU A 70 12.11 4.70 -11.07
N ARG A 71 13.26 4.26 -11.61
CA ARG A 71 13.67 4.61 -12.98
C ARG A 71 12.76 4.01 -14.04
N TYR A 72 12.19 2.83 -13.83
CA TYR A 72 11.27 2.23 -14.81
C TYR A 72 9.87 2.88 -14.73
N VAL A 73 9.34 3.02 -13.52
CA VAL A 73 7.99 3.53 -13.23
C VAL A 73 7.88 5.03 -13.51
N GLY A 74 8.95 5.79 -13.28
CA GLY A 74 8.96 7.25 -13.37
C GLY A 74 8.29 7.89 -12.16
N ILE A 75 8.93 7.81 -10.99
CA ILE A 75 8.46 8.48 -9.78
C ILE A 75 8.85 9.95 -9.86
N SER A 76 7.91 10.88 -9.65
CA SER A 76 8.22 12.30 -9.45
C SER A 76 8.26 12.61 -7.96
N GLY A 77 9.17 13.50 -7.54
CA GLY A 77 9.36 13.80 -6.12
C GLY A 77 10.55 14.71 -5.85
N ALA A 78 10.74 15.10 -4.59
CA ALA A 78 11.89 15.87 -4.14
C ALA A 78 12.80 15.02 -3.24
N THR A 79 14.10 15.32 -3.32
CA THR A 79 15.13 14.84 -2.41
C THR A 79 15.15 15.71 -1.15
N GLU A 80 15.17 15.07 0.02
CA GLU A 80 15.06 15.76 1.31
C GLU A 80 16.17 15.36 2.29
N GLY A 81 16.90 14.26 2.05
CA GLY A 81 17.92 13.76 2.98
C GLY A 81 17.38 13.36 4.35
N ASP A 82 16.11 12.94 4.43
CA ASP A 82 15.42 12.59 5.68
C ASP A 82 15.69 11.13 6.09
N GLU A 83 16.02 10.89 7.37
CA GLU A 83 16.40 9.56 7.87
C GLU A 83 15.26 8.53 7.82
N MET A 84 14.00 8.99 7.83
CA MET A 84 12.81 8.14 7.74
C MET A 84 12.23 8.07 6.33
N LEU A 85 12.73 8.90 5.42
CA LEU A 85 12.32 8.92 4.03
C LEU A 85 13.55 8.96 3.11
N PRO A 86 14.27 7.84 2.94
CA PRO A 86 15.45 7.79 2.09
C PRO A 86 15.13 8.28 0.67
N ASP A 87 16.04 9.05 0.09
CA ASP A 87 15.91 9.56 -1.27
C ASP A 87 16.00 8.44 -2.31
N GLY A 88 15.59 8.77 -3.54
CA GLY A 88 15.50 7.85 -4.67
C GLY A 88 15.73 8.54 -6.01
N GLN A 89 15.28 7.88 -7.07
CA GLN A 89 15.50 8.26 -8.47
C GLN A 89 14.25 8.94 -9.00
N PHE A 90 14.23 10.27 -8.94
CA PHE A 90 13.03 11.04 -9.23
C PHE A 90 13.09 11.77 -10.57
N LEU A 91 11.96 11.77 -11.28
CA LEU A 91 11.61 12.82 -12.22
C LEU A 91 11.40 14.14 -11.47
N PRO A 92 11.50 15.30 -12.16
CA PRO A 92 11.30 16.60 -11.52
C PRO A 92 10.01 16.66 -10.71
N PRO A 93 10.01 17.25 -9.50
CA PRO A 93 8.81 17.32 -8.66
C PRO A 93 7.74 18.22 -9.27
N MET A 94 6.48 17.92 -8.97
CA MET A 94 5.39 18.87 -9.14
C MET A 94 5.58 20.06 -8.18
N LYS A 95 5.13 21.26 -8.56
CA LYS A 95 5.20 22.43 -7.68
C LYS A 95 4.16 22.32 -6.56
N MET A 96 4.56 22.70 -5.35
CA MET A 96 3.66 22.90 -4.22
C MET A 96 2.79 24.14 -4.42
N SER A 97 1.60 24.14 -3.82
CA SER A 97 0.76 25.33 -3.70
C SER A 97 1.35 26.33 -2.69
N CYS A 98 0.88 27.58 -2.69
CA CYS A 98 1.38 28.59 -1.75
C CYS A 98 1.11 28.20 -0.29
N GLY A 99 -0.05 27.60 0.00
CA GLY A 99 -0.37 27.12 1.35
C GLY A 99 0.51 25.94 1.78
N GLU A 100 0.88 25.07 0.84
CA GLU A 100 1.81 23.96 1.12
C GLU A 100 3.24 24.44 1.36
N VAL A 101 3.72 25.42 0.58
CA VAL A 101 5.03 26.06 0.83
C VAL A 101 5.03 26.71 2.20
N GLN A 102 3.97 27.44 2.55
CA GLN A 102 3.83 28.03 3.89
C GLN A 102 3.86 26.98 5.00
N LEU A 103 3.10 25.89 4.86
CA LEU A 103 3.13 24.78 5.80
C LEU A 103 4.56 24.27 5.97
N ARG A 104 5.26 24.00 4.86
CA ARG A 104 6.64 23.51 4.88
C ARG A 104 7.58 24.43 5.63
N GLU A 105 7.63 25.71 5.26
CA GLU A 105 8.57 26.65 5.88
C GLU A 105 8.28 26.83 7.38
N ARG A 106 7.00 26.97 7.76
CA ARG A 106 6.63 27.21 9.17
C ARG A 106 6.77 25.96 10.04
N VAL A 107 6.47 24.77 9.51
CA VAL A 107 6.71 23.50 10.23
C VAL A 107 8.20 23.25 10.40
N LYS A 108 9.02 23.50 9.37
CA LYS A 108 10.48 23.38 9.48
C LYS A 108 11.05 24.36 10.51
N ALA A 109 10.61 25.62 10.49
CA ALA A 109 11.09 26.64 11.42
C ALA A 109 10.70 26.37 12.88
N LYS A 110 9.47 25.90 13.13
CA LYS A 110 8.97 25.69 14.51
C LYS A 110 9.35 24.33 15.08
N PHE A 111 9.30 23.27 14.29
CA PHE A 111 9.44 21.89 14.77
C PHE A 111 10.67 21.15 14.22
N GLY A 112 11.34 21.70 13.20
CA GLY A 112 12.45 21.03 12.52
C GLY A 112 12.03 19.90 11.58
N HIS A 113 10.74 19.60 11.50
CA HIS A 113 10.20 18.50 10.69
C HIS A 113 10.19 18.83 9.19
N THR A 114 10.44 17.81 8.38
CA THR A 114 10.42 17.88 6.92
C THR A 114 8.96 17.86 6.43
N VAL A 115 8.63 18.75 5.49
CA VAL A 115 7.38 18.66 4.70
C VAL A 115 7.79 18.72 3.24
N THR A 116 7.57 17.63 2.51
CA THR A 116 7.96 17.49 1.11
C THR A 116 6.75 17.42 0.21
N ILE A 117 6.96 17.69 -1.07
CA ILE A 117 6.02 17.30 -2.10
C ILE A 117 5.93 15.76 -2.06
N GLY A 118 4.73 15.21 -2.19
CA GLY A 118 4.55 13.76 -2.23
C GLY A 118 5.40 13.15 -3.36
N ARG A 119 5.92 11.95 -3.12
CA ARG A 119 6.64 11.17 -4.13
C ARG A 119 5.63 10.26 -4.79
N THR A 120 5.38 10.43 -6.08
CA THR A 120 4.24 9.81 -6.75
C THR A 120 4.61 9.19 -8.08
N ALA A 121 3.96 8.08 -8.42
CA ALA A 121 4.14 7.37 -9.68
C ALA A 121 3.39 8.07 -10.83
N ILE A 122 3.66 9.35 -11.03
CA ILE A 122 3.04 10.23 -12.03
C ILE A 122 4.14 10.98 -12.76
N LEU A 123 4.09 10.89 -14.09
CA LEU A 123 5.13 11.43 -14.96
C LEU A 123 5.02 12.95 -15.06
N THR A 124 6.10 13.65 -14.72
CA THR A 124 6.24 15.10 -14.92
C THR A 124 7.00 15.46 -16.20
N GLN A 125 7.56 14.44 -16.88
CA GLN A 125 8.18 14.53 -18.19
C GLN A 125 7.91 13.23 -18.97
N ASN A 126 8.07 13.26 -20.29
CA ASN A 126 7.94 12.05 -21.10
C ASN A 126 8.94 11.00 -20.61
N HIS A 127 8.48 9.76 -20.45
CA HIS A 127 9.27 8.72 -19.81
C HIS A 127 8.89 7.34 -20.34
N ASN A 128 9.86 6.56 -20.80
CA ASN A 128 9.67 5.20 -21.32
C ASN A 128 8.48 5.07 -22.29
N GLY A 129 8.38 5.99 -23.26
CA GLY A 129 7.31 5.99 -24.26
C GLY A 129 5.93 6.43 -23.77
N ARG A 130 5.80 6.91 -22.53
CA ARG A 130 4.57 7.48 -21.97
C ARG A 130 4.71 9.00 -21.85
N LEU A 131 3.62 9.73 -22.11
CA LEU A 131 3.59 11.18 -22.08
C LEU A 131 3.51 11.71 -20.65
N ALA A 132 4.11 12.88 -20.42
CA ALA A 132 3.97 13.63 -19.18
C ALA A 132 2.50 13.91 -18.83
N CYS A 133 2.19 13.98 -17.54
CA CYS A 133 0.85 14.33 -17.05
C CYS A 133 0.51 15.78 -17.43
N HIS A 134 -0.64 15.96 -18.06
CA HIS A 134 -1.22 17.29 -18.34
C HIS A 134 -2.28 17.72 -17.31
N TYR A 135 -2.39 17.01 -16.18
CA TYR A 135 -3.23 17.40 -15.04
C TYR A 135 -4.74 17.51 -15.33
N CYS A 136 -5.29 16.59 -16.14
CA CYS A 136 -6.72 16.64 -16.51
C CYS A 136 -7.67 16.18 -15.40
N GLY A 137 -7.23 15.25 -14.54
CA GLY A 137 -8.09 14.55 -13.58
C GLY A 137 -9.35 13.93 -14.20
N PRO A 138 -10.26 13.37 -13.36
CA PRO A 138 -9.97 12.80 -12.04
C PRO A 138 -9.17 11.49 -12.15
N CYS A 139 -8.04 11.36 -11.44
CA CYS A 139 -7.13 10.22 -11.58
C CYS A 139 -7.66 8.93 -10.95
N GLU A 140 -8.55 9.02 -9.96
CA GLU A 140 -9.20 7.90 -9.30
C GLU A 140 -10.17 7.13 -10.21
N ARG A 141 -10.49 7.68 -11.39
CA ARG A 141 -11.30 7.02 -12.42
C ARG A 141 -10.47 6.40 -13.55
N GLY A 142 -9.14 6.42 -13.43
CA GLY A 142 -8.22 5.97 -14.47
C GLY A 142 -7.45 7.12 -15.13
N CYS A 143 -6.35 6.80 -15.83
CA CYS A 143 -5.62 7.76 -16.67
C CYS A 143 -5.98 7.55 -18.14
N SER A 144 -6.62 8.52 -18.78
CA SER A 144 -6.88 8.48 -20.23
C SER A 144 -5.61 8.65 -21.07
N THR A 145 -4.56 9.27 -20.51
CA THR A 145 -3.28 9.54 -21.20
C THR A 145 -2.15 8.59 -20.80
N PHE A 146 -2.43 7.63 -19.91
CA PHE A 146 -1.44 6.67 -19.40
C PHE A 146 -0.20 7.32 -18.74
N SER A 147 -0.37 8.54 -18.20
CA SER A 147 0.71 9.36 -17.62
C SER A 147 1.03 9.08 -16.15
N TYR A 148 0.27 8.21 -15.47
CA TYR A 148 0.68 7.65 -14.17
C TYR A 148 0.95 6.16 -14.31
N PHE A 149 1.59 5.53 -13.33
CA PHE A 149 1.78 4.07 -13.36
C PHE A 149 0.49 3.29 -13.03
N SER A 150 0.07 2.45 -13.97
CA SER A 150 -0.78 1.30 -13.67
C SER A 150 -0.31 0.12 -14.48
N SER A 151 -0.23 -1.04 -13.84
CA SER A 151 0.32 -2.26 -14.42
C SER A 151 -0.27 -2.67 -15.79
N PRO A 152 -1.57 -2.54 -16.11
CA PRO A 152 -2.11 -3.00 -17.40
C PRO A 152 -1.47 -2.34 -18.62
N PHE A 153 -1.14 -1.06 -18.52
CA PHE A 153 -0.60 -0.27 -19.64
C PHE A 153 0.88 0.10 -19.43
N THR A 154 1.51 -0.46 -18.39
CA THR A 154 2.97 -0.40 -18.14
C THR A 154 3.57 -1.80 -18.17
N THR A 155 3.72 -2.45 -17.01
CA THR A 155 4.46 -3.72 -16.87
C THR A 155 3.80 -4.89 -17.60
N VAL A 156 2.46 -4.99 -17.59
CA VAL A 156 1.73 -6.04 -18.31
C VAL A 156 1.84 -5.83 -19.82
N LYS A 157 1.70 -4.58 -20.28
CA LYS A 157 1.90 -4.23 -21.69
C LYS A 157 3.30 -4.63 -22.16
N ASP A 158 4.34 -4.30 -21.40
CA ASP A 158 5.72 -4.61 -21.75
C ASP A 158 5.99 -6.12 -21.70
N ALA A 159 5.44 -6.83 -20.71
CA ALA A 159 5.52 -8.28 -20.62
C ALA A 159 4.89 -8.97 -21.84
N LEU A 160 3.70 -8.52 -22.28
CA LEU A 160 3.04 -9.03 -23.49
C LEU A 160 3.84 -8.72 -24.75
N ALA A 161 4.41 -7.52 -24.86
CA ALA A 161 5.23 -7.10 -25.99
C ALA A 161 6.51 -7.96 -26.15
N SER A 162 6.98 -8.62 -25.09
CA SER A 162 8.12 -9.53 -25.15
C SER A 162 7.87 -10.82 -25.93
N GLY A 163 6.60 -11.18 -26.19
CA GLY A 163 6.21 -12.46 -26.79
C GLY A 163 6.32 -13.67 -25.85
N ASN A 164 6.83 -13.50 -24.63
CA ASN A 164 7.03 -14.58 -23.65
C ASN A 164 5.98 -14.57 -22.51
N CYS A 165 4.93 -13.76 -22.63
CA CYS A 165 3.87 -13.65 -21.63
C CYS A 165 2.53 -14.05 -22.24
N THR A 166 1.82 -14.95 -21.56
CA THR A 166 0.41 -15.26 -21.84
C THR A 166 -0.46 -14.69 -20.72
N LEU A 167 -1.41 -13.84 -21.08
CA LEU A 167 -2.37 -13.27 -20.14
C LEU A 167 -3.71 -13.99 -20.25
N LEU A 168 -4.11 -14.67 -19.18
CA LEU A 168 -5.42 -15.29 -19.05
C LEU A 168 -6.28 -14.46 -18.10
N THR A 169 -7.38 -13.90 -18.62
CA THR A 169 -8.38 -13.21 -17.80
C THR A 169 -9.55 -14.14 -17.51
N ASN A 170 -10.41 -13.77 -16.55
CA ASN A 170 -11.51 -14.61 -16.07
C ASN A 170 -11.04 -15.98 -15.51
N ALA A 171 -9.81 -16.07 -15.01
CA ALA A 171 -9.28 -17.26 -14.35
C ALA A 171 -9.25 -17.05 -12.84
N VAL A 172 -10.22 -17.60 -12.11
CA VAL A 172 -10.28 -17.50 -10.64
C VAL A 172 -9.53 -18.68 -10.04
N VAL A 173 -8.26 -18.47 -9.67
CA VAL A 173 -7.43 -19.51 -9.06
C VAL A 173 -8.05 -19.98 -7.75
N SER A 174 -8.21 -21.29 -7.60
CA SER A 174 -8.74 -21.91 -6.38
C SER A 174 -7.63 -22.36 -5.44
N HIS A 175 -6.63 -23.06 -5.98
CA HIS A 175 -5.50 -23.59 -5.21
C HIS A 175 -4.28 -23.86 -6.09
N VAL A 176 -3.14 -24.03 -5.42
CA VAL A 176 -1.87 -24.49 -5.96
C VAL A 176 -1.82 -26.02 -5.88
N ASP A 177 -1.42 -26.64 -6.99
CA ASP A 177 -1.28 -28.09 -7.09
C ASP A 177 0.14 -28.52 -6.72
N MET A 178 0.26 -29.50 -5.82
CA MET A 178 1.55 -30.13 -5.51
C MET A 178 1.91 -31.20 -6.54
N ASP A 179 3.21 -31.37 -6.77
CA ASP A 179 3.73 -32.50 -7.52
C ASP A 179 3.73 -33.77 -6.66
N THR A 180 3.94 -34.91 -7.32
CA THR A 180 4.23 -36.19 -6.69
C THR A 180 5.59 -36.19 -5.98
N GLU A 181 6.53 -35.36 -6.43
CA GLU A 181 7.75 -35.06 -5.69
C GLU A 181 7.44 -34.17 -4.47
N PRO A 182 7.95 -34.50 -3.28
CA PRO A 182 7.74 -33.68 -2.10
C PRO A 182 8.32 -32.27 -2.30
N ASN A 183 7.64 -31.27 -1.73
CA ASN A 183 8.11 -29.87 -1.64
C ASN A 183 8.26 -29.13 -2.99
N LYS A 184 7.52 -29.55 -4.02
CA LYS A 184 7.38 -28.84 -5.30
C LYS A 184 5.93 -28.71 -5.73
N THR A 185 5.59 -27.57 -6.32
CA THR A 185 4.32 -27.33 -7.01
C THR A 185 4.39 -27.81 -8.45
N ARG A 186 3.29 -28.32 -8.99
CA ARG A 186 3.10 -28.65 -10.41
C ARG A 186 2.44 -27.53 -11.20
N GLY A 187 1.67 -26.66 -10.55
CA GLY A 187 0.85 -25.67 -11.21
C GLY A 187 -0.25 -25.10 -10.31
N VAL A 188 -1.30 -24.58 -10.95
CA VAL A 188 -2.51 -24.08 -10.27
C VAL A 188 -3.77 -24.62 -10.95
N THR A 189 -4.81 -24.81 -10.14
CA THR A 189 -6.16 -25.08 -10.59
C THR A 189 -6.98 -23.79 -10.47
N TYR A 190 -7.77 -23.49 -11.50
CA TYR A 190 -8.63 -22.31 -11.53
C TYR A 190 -10.02 -22.63 -12.07
N VAL A 191 -11.00 -21.83 -11.66
CA VAL A 191 -12.36 -21.86 -12.18
C VAL A 191 -12.52 -20.71 -13.17
N ASP A 192 -12.95 -21.03 -14.38
CA ASP A 192 -13.28 -20.05 -15.39
C ASP A 192 -14.49 -19.22 -14.94
N ARG A 193 -14.33 -17.89 -14.90
CA ARG A 193 -15.28 -16.99 -14.24
C ARG A 193 -16.68 -17.06 -14.87
N LEU A 194 -16.74 -17.24 -16.18
CA LEU A 194 -17.95 -17.19 -16.99
C LEU A 194 -18.56 -18.58 -17.17
N THR A 195 -17.74 -19.53 -17.61
CA THR A 195 -18.19 -20.90 -17.96
C THR A 195 -18.29 -21.84 -16.76
N ARG A 196 -17.69 -21.45 -15.62
CA ARG A 196 -17.57 -22.26 -14.40
C ARG A 196 -16.78 -23.57 -14.57
N GLN A 197 -16.11 -23.75 -15.70
CA GLN A 197 -15.26 -24.92 -15.93
C GLN A 197 -14.01 -24.85 -15.06
N VAL A 198 -13.65 -25.98 -14.47
CA VAL A 198 -12.37 -26.17 -13.76
C VAL A 198 -11.28 -26.45 -14.80
N LYS A 199 -10.16 -25.75 -14.69
CA LYS A 199 -9.03 -25.83 -15.62
C LYS A 199 -7.71 -25.84 -14.82
N GLU A 200 -6.69 -26.46 -15.38
CA GLU A 200 -5.34 -26.53 -14.80
C GLU A 200 -4.33 -25.79 -15.67
N VAL A 201 -3.36 -25.12 -15.03
CA VAL A 201 -2.16 -24.59 -15.70
C VAL A 201 -0.93 -25.12 -14.99
N ARG A 202 -0.02 -25.74 -15.75
CA ARG A 202 1.24 -26.28 -15.24
C ARG A 202 2.39 -25.32 -15.50
N GLY A 203 3.35 -25.30 -14.57
CA GLY A 203 4.52 -24.44 -14.65
C GLY A 203 5.66 -24.94 -13.77
N LYS A 204 6.89 -24.52 -14.09
CA LYS A 204 8.07 -24.86 -13.30
C LYS A 204 8.12 -24.14 -11.94
N ALA A 205 7.45 -23.00 -11.83
CA ALA A 205 7.31 -22.25 -10.60
C ALA A 205 5.92 -21.61 -10.52
N VAL A 206 5.43 -21.40 -9.31
CA VAL A 206 4.19 -20.67 -9.01
C VAL A 206 4.54 -19.41 -8.22
N ILE A 207 4.05 -18.27 -8.69
CA ILE A 207 4.25 -16.97 -8.06
C ILE A 207 2.88 -16.39 -7.75
N LEU A 208 2.57 -16.22 -6.46
CA LEU A 208 1.33 -15.61 -5.99
C LEU A 208 1.49 -14.09 -5.85
N CYS A 209 0.68 -13.36 -6.61
CA CYS A 209 0.59 -11.89 -6.63
C CYS A 209 -0.88 -11.44 -6.61
N ALA A 210 -1.73 -12.14 -5.84
CA ALA A 210 -3.18 -12.02 -5.92
C ALA A 210 -3.78 -10.90 -5.05
N GLN A 211 -2.95 -10.12 -4.33
CA GLN A 211 -3.25 -9.30 -3.16
C GLN A 211 -3.10 -10.12 -1.87
N ALA A 212 -2.60 -9.48 -0.81
CA ALA A 212 -2.12 -10.16 0.40
C ALA A 212 -3.08 -11.23 0.94
N LEU A 213 -4.36 -10.88 1.09
CA LEU A 213 -5.37 -11.78 1.63
C LEU A 213 -5.75 -12.86 0.62
N GLU A 214 -5.90 -12.55 -0.67
CA GLU A 214 -6.19 -13.57 -1.69
C GLU A 214 -5.03 -14.55 -1.93
N SER A 215 -3.78 -14.09 -1.93
CA SER A 215 -2.62 -14.98 -2.04
C SER A 215 -2.59 -15.96 -0.86
N THR A 216 -2.90 -15.47 0.33
CA THR A 216 -3.00 -16.30 1.53
C THR A 216 -4.21 -17.24 1.46
N ARG A 217 -5.36 -16.78 0.97
CA ARG A 217 -6.55 -17.60 0.75
C ARG A 217 -6.27 -18.76 -0.20
N ILE A 218 -5.55 -18.51 -1.29
CA ILE A 218 -5.12 -19.55 -2.24
C ILE A 218 -4.26 -20.58 -1.49
N LEU A 219 -3.26 -20.16 -0.72
CA LEU A 219 -2.40 -21.08 0.04
C LEU A 219 -3.19 -21.89 1.07
N LEU A 220 -4.11 -21.26 1.80
CA LEU A 220 -4.98 -21.95 2.77
C LEU A 220 -5.89 -22.98 2.09
N ASN A 221 -6.40 -22.69 0.89
CA ASN A 221 -7.17 -23.65 0.08
C ASN A 221 -6.30 -24.70 -0.63
N SER A 222 -4.97 -24.61 -0.55
CA SER A 222 -4.01 -25.54 -1.17
C SER A 222 -3.57 -26.66 -0.21
N SER A 223 -4.44 -27.05 0.73
CA SER A 223 -4.11 -28.05 1.74
C SER A 223 -3.78 -29.41 1.13
N THR A 224 -2.80 -30.10 1.69
CA THR A 224 -2.43 -31.47 1.35
C THR A 224 -2.37 -32.33 2.62
N ARG A 225 -2.01 -33.61 2.50
CA ARG A 225 -1.81 -34.46 3.68
C ARG A 225 -0.63 -33.95 4.54
N GLU A 226 0.42 -33.47 3.90
CA GLU A 226 1.63 -32.91 4.53
C GLU A 226 1.38 -31.50 5.08
N TYR A 227 0.51 -30.73 4.40
CA TYR A 227 0.15 -29.36 4.75
C TYR A 227 -1.36 -29.22 4.99
N PRO A 228 -1.90 -29.81 6.09
CA PRO A 228 -3.35 -29.89 6.30
C PRO A 228 -4.01 -28.52 6.57
N ASN A 229 -3.23 -27.53 7.01
CA ASN A 229 -3.71 -26.18 7.35
C ASN A 229 -3.27 -25.13 6.32
N GLY A 230 -3.09 -25.55 5.07
CA GLY A 230 -2.64 -24.69 3.96
C GLY A 230 -1.19 -24.90 3.57
N LEU A 231 -0.90 -24.73 2.29
CA LEU A 231 0.42 -24.97 1.71
C LEU A 231 1.45 -23.96 2.21
N GLY A 232 2.63 -24.43 2.61
CA GLY A 232 3.69 -23.58 3.15
C GLY A 232 3.50 -23.16 4.61
N ASN A 233 2.60 -23.84 5.34
CA ASN A 233 2.24 -23.48 6.71
C ASN A 233 2.88 -24.37 7.79
N SER A 234 4.10 -24.90 7.58
CA SER A 234 4.79 -25.71 8.61
C SER A 234 5.10 -24.92 9.89
N SER A 235 5.27 -23.60 9.79
CA SER A 235 5.46 -22.68 10.91
C SER A 235 4.18 -22.36 11.68
N GLY A 236 3.00 -22.62 11.10
CA GLY A 236 1.73 -22.11 11.61
C GLY A 236 1.53 -20.60 11.42
N ALA A 237 2.44 -19.89 10.76
CA ALA A 237 2.36 -18.43 10.61
C ALA A 237 1.47 -17.97 9.44
N LEU A 238 1.10 -18.86 8.51
CA LEU A 238 0.24 -18.50 7.38
C LEU A 238 -1.12 -18.03 7.89
N GLY A 239 -1.56 -16.86 7.43
CA GLY A 239 -2.79 -16.21 7.85
C GLY A 239 -2.64 -15.27 9.04
N HIS A 240 -1.57 -15.36 9.83
CA HIS A 240 -1.34 -14.51 11.01
C HIS A 240 -0.60 -13.22 10.68
N TYR A 241 -0.52 -12.31 11.66
CA TYR A 241 0.17 -11.02 11.54
C TYR A 241 -0.46 -10.09 10.50
N LEU A 242 -1.77 -10.20 10.29
CA LEU A 242 -2.49 -9.28 9.43
C LEU A 242 -2.31 -7.84 9.93
N MET A 243 -1.79 -7.00 9.05
CA MET A 243 -1.67 -5.56 9.23
C MET A 243 -2.46 -4.82 8.16
N ASP A 244 -2.91 -3.63 8.52
CA ASP A 244 -3.34 -2.54 7.64
C ASP A 244 -2.85 -1.25 8.30
N HIS A 245 -2.62 -0.16 7.56
CA HIS A 245 -2.30 1.10 8.25
C HIS A 245 -3.46 1.51 9.14
N VAL A 246 -3.15 2.05 10.32
CA VAL A 246 -4.16 2.75 11.11
C VAL A 246 -4.32 4.17 10.57
N VAL A 247 -5.56 4.55 10.28
CA VAL A 247 -5.95 5.85 9.72
C VAL A 247 -7.16 6.40 10.50
N GLY A 248 -7.54 7.65 10.26
CA GLY A 248 -8.68 8.31 10.92
C GLY A 248 -8.30 9.52 11.77
N ALA A 249 -7.01 9.71 12.03
CA ALA A 249 -6.50 10.89 12.70
C ALA A 249 -5.94 11.93 11.73
N GLY A 250 -5.98 13.19 12.14
CA GLY A 250 -5.52 14.32 11.34
C GLY A 250 -6.08 15.64 11.83
N ALA A 251 -5.88 16.68 11.02
CA ALA A 251 -6.54 17.95 11.22
C ALA A 251 -6.81 18.63 9.88
N SER A 252 -7.81 19.49 9.85
CA SER A 252 -8.08 20.40 8.73
C SER A 252 -8.35 21.81 9.22
N GLY A 253 -8.13 22.80 8.37
CA GLY A 253 -8.38 24.21 8.69
C GLY A 253 -8.39 25.09 7.45
N ARG A 254 -8.53 26.40 7.65
CA ARG A 254 -8.57 27.41 6.59
C ARG A 254 -7.38 28.33 6.67
N LEU A 255 -6.81 28.74 5.54
CA LEU A 255 -5.74 29.72 5.46
C LEU A 255 -6.31 31.05 4.93
N PRO A 256 -6.77 31.96 5.81
CA PRO A 256 -7.51 33.17 5.40
C PRO A 256 -6.67 34.19 4.62
N GLU A 257 -5.34 34.07 4.69
CA GLU A 257 -4.40 34.93 3.96
C GLU A 257 -4.33 34.63 2.45
N PHE A 258 -4.75 33.44 2.01
CA PHE A 258 -4.81 33.08 0.60
C PHE A 258 -6.21 33.33 0.04
N LYS A 259 -6.27 34.14 -1.02
CA LYS A 259 -7.52 34.39 -1.76
C LYS A 259 -7.78 33.25 -2.74
N THR A 260 -9.00 32.73 -2.74
CA THR A 260 -9.46 31.82 -3.81
C THR A 260 -9.94 32.61 -5.01
N LEU A 261 -9.46 32.27 -6.20
CA LEU A 261 -9.96 32.85 -7.44
C LEU A 261 -10.66 31.78 -8.27
N PRO A 262 -11.92 32.00 -8.72
CA PRO A 262 -12.71 31.01 -9.45
C PRO A 262 -12.24 30.78 -10.90
N ASN A 263 -11.16 31.43 -11.32
CA ASN A 263 -10.57 31.36 -12.67
C ASN A 263 -9.17 30.72 -12.67
N ALA A 264 -8.77 30.09 -11.57
CA ALA A 264 -7.55 29.34 -11.57
C ALA A 264 -7.78 28.09 -12.44
N ASN A 265 -7.35 28.14 -13.71
CA ASN A 265 -6.94 26.96 -14.48
C ASN A 265 -5.74 26.30 -13.78
N GLU A 266 -5.84 26.08 -12.47
CA GLU A 266 -4.85 25.39 -11.70
C GLU A 266 -4.86 23.95 -12.20
N PRO A 267 -3.71 23.42 -12.65
CA PRO A 267 -3.63 22.03 -13.01
C PRO A 267 -4.16 21.21 -11.84
N ALA A 268 -5.10 20.29 -12.10
CA ALA A 268 -5.62 19.36 -11.10
C ALA A 268 -4.50 18.41 -10.70
N ARG A 269 -3.56 18.91 -9.90
CA ARG A 269 -2.30 18.27 -9.53
C ARG A 269 -2.65 16.99 -8.76
N PRO A 270 -2.36 15.81 -9.31
CA PRO A 270 -2.76 14.54 -8.69
C PRO A 270 -1.75 14.11 -7.61
N ASN A 271 -1.37 15.06 -6.75
CA ASN A 271 -0.39 14.87 -5.70
C ASN A 271 -0.66 15.85 -4.56
N GLY A 272 -0.20 15.51 -3.36
CA GLY A 272 -0.24 16.35 -2.18
C GLY A 272 1.16 16.58 -1.62
N ILE A 273 1.24 16.81 -0.32
CA ILE A 273 2.47 16.80 0.47
C ILE A 273 2.61 15.49 1.24
N TYR A 274 3.82 15.24 1.73
CA TYR A 274 4.12 14.21 2.71
C TYR A 274 4.97 14.76 3.85
N VAL A 275 4.63 14.35 5.08
CA VAL A 275 5.44 14.60 6.28
C VAL A 275 5.99 13.25 6.74
N PRO A 276 7.31 13.01 6.64
CA PRO A 276 7.94 11.79 7.14
C PRO A 276 7.71 11.58 8.64
N ARG A 277 7.82 10.33 9.08
CA ARG A 277 7.74 10.00 10.50
C ARG A 277 8.81 10.74 11.30
N PHE A 278 8.39 11.44 12.33
CA PHE A 278 9.27 12.16 13.27
C PHE A 278 9.16 11.64 14.72
N ARG A 279 8.17 10.77 15.01
CA ARG A 279 8.02 10.09 16.30
C ARG A 279 8.83 8.78 16.32
N ASN A 280 9.43 8.47 17.47
CA ASN A 280 10.20 7.25 17.72
C ASN A 280 11.32 7.00 16.68
N THR A 281 11.95 8.07 16.19
CA THR A 281 13.08 8.01 15.26
C THR A 281 14.41 7.88 16.03
N PRO A 282 15.55 7.57 15.39
CA PRO A 282 16.84 7.59 16.08
C PRO A 282 17.13 8.94 16.72
N SER A 283 16.71 10.02 16.04
CA SER A 283 16.91 11.40 16.47
C SER A 283 15.88 11.90 17.48
N SER A 284 14.76 11.20 17.69
CA SER A 284 13.70 11.64 18.62
C SER A 284 13.62 10.79 19.88
N LYS A 285 13.07 11.38 20.95
CA LYS A 285 12.81 10.67 22.20
C LYS A 285 11.71 9.63 21.98
N LYS A 286 11.82 8.51 22.71
CA LYS A 286 10.75 7.50 22.76
C LYS A 286 9.47 8.12 23.31
N HIS A 287 8.36 7.89 22.63
CA HIS A 287 7.04 8.25 23.11
C HIS A 287 6.63 7.30 24.25
N SER A 288 5.94 7.82 25.27
CA SER A 288 5.63 7.06 26.48
C SER A 288 4.44 6.10 26.33
N ARG A 289 3.56 6.34 25.35
CA ARG A 289 2.30 5.61 25.17
C ARG A 289 2.24 4.69 23.95
N PHE A 290 3.19 4.83 23.02
CA PHE A 290 3.20 4.02 21.79
C PHE A 290 4.62 3.86 21.24
N ILE A 291 4.81 2.77 20.51
CA ILE A 291 6.00 2.50 19.69
C ILE A 291 5.66 2.70 18.20
N ARG A 292 6.66 2.65 17.32
CA ARG A 292 6.51 3.03 15.90
C ARG A 292 6.06 4.48 15.74
N GLY A 293 5.43 4.84 14.63
CA GLY A 293 4.92 6.19 14.45
C GLY A 293 4.05 6.33 13.21
N TYR A 294 3.85 7.58 12.83
CA TYR A 294 3.00 7.97 11.72
C TYR A 294 3.71 9.01 10.86
N GLY A 295 3.31 9.08 9.59
CA GLY A 295 3.54 10.22 8.71
C GLY A 295 2.21 10.89 8.37
N TYR A 296 2.26 12.02 7.68
CA TYR A 296 1.07 12.68 7.16
C TYR A 296 1.07 12.78 5.65
N GLN A 297 -0.12 12.65 5.07
CA GLN A 297 -0.42 13.09 3.72
C GLN A 297 -1.46 14.20 3.78
N GLY A 298 -1.47 15.07 2.78
CA GLY A 298 -2.44 16.15 2.75
C GLY A 298 -2.09 17.16 1.68
N GLY A 299 -2.53 18.39 1.89
CA GLY A 299 -2.26 19.47 0.96
C GLY A 299 -3.07 20.70 1.31
N ALA A 300 -2.89 21.73 0.50
CA ALA A 300 -3.62 22.98 0.61
C ALA A 300 -4.11 23.40 -0.78
N GLU A 301 -5.40 23.69 -0.89
CA GLU A 301 -6.07 23.99 -2.15
C GLU A 301 -7.24 24.97 -1.96
N ALA A 302 -7.66 25.60 -3.05
CA ALA A 302 -8.88 26.40 -3.08
C ALA A 302 -10.11 25.47 -3.14
N GLY A 303 -11.02 25.62 -2.19
CA GLY A 303 -12.33 24.95 -2.16
C GLY A 303 -13.46 25.91 -2.50
N PHE A 304 -14.52 25.39 -3.12
CA PHE A 304 -15.71 26.15 -3.51
C PHE A 304 -16.99 25.40 -3.09
N ASN A 305 -18.03 26.14 -2.71
CA ASN A 305 -19.30 25.54 -2.30
C ASN A 305 -20.18 25.20 -3.52
N PHE A 306 -19.95 24.04 -4.13
CA PHE A 306 -20.78 23.52 -5.23
C PHE A 306 -22.18 23.06 -4.79
N SER A 307 -22.44 23.03 -3.47
CA SER A 307 -23.75 22.72 -2.88
C SER A 307 -24.54 23.99 -2.51
N ALA A 308 -24.10 25.17 -2.94
CA ALA A 308 -24.82 26.41 -2.69
C ALA A 308 -26.25 26.35 -3.23
N GLU A 309 -27.21 26.84 -2.45
CA GLU A 309 -28.62 26.89 -2.84
C GLU A 309 -28.91 28.04 -3.82
N GLY A 310 -30.01 27.92 -4.56
CA GLY A 310 -30.48 28.93 -5.51
C GLY A 310 -30.20 28.60 -6.98
N TYR A 311 -30.41 29.57 -7.87
CA TYR A 311 -30.23 29.42 -9.31
C TYR A 311 -29.81 30.74 -9.98
N GLY A 312 -29.33 30.67 -11.22
CA GLY A 312 -28.97 31.86 -12.00
C GLY A 312 -27.80 32.65 -11.40
N ALA A 313 -27.97 33.96 -11.21
CA ALA A 313 -26.89 34.85 -10.78
C ALA A 313 -26.45 34.63 -9.31
N SER A 314 -27.39 34.33 -8.40
CA SER A 314 -27.08 34.11 -6.98
C SER A 314 -26.25 32.84 -6.79
N LEU A 315 -26.65 31.73 -7.43
CA LEU A 315 -25.87 30.49 -7.45
C LEU A 315 -24.47 30.72 -8.02
N LYS A 316 -24.36 31.39 -9.18
CA LYS A 316 -23.06 31.71 -9.81
C LYS A 316 -22.14 32.55 -8.92
N LYS A 317 -22.69 33.39 -8.05
CA LYS A 317 -21.91 34.15 -7.06
C LYS A 317 -21.48 33.25 -5.91
N ALA A 318 -22.41 32.51 -5.32
CA ALA A 318 -22.15 31.66 -4.16
C ALA A 318 -21.12 30.56 -4.45
N VAL A 319 -21.18 29.89 -5.62
CA VAL A 319 -20.18 28.87 -5.99
C VAL A 319 -18.78 29.44 -6.25
N LYS A 320 -18.65 30.76 -6.45
CA LYS A 320 -17.36 31.44 -6.68
C LYS A 320 -16.76 32.01 -5.40
N GLU A 321 -17.53 32.07 -4.33
CA GLU A 321 -17.04 32.39 -2.99
C GLU A 321 -16.36 31.12 -2.45
N GLY A 322 -15.03 31.13 -2.49
CA GLY A 322 -14.20 30.00 -2.08
C GLY A 322 -13.42 30.29 -0.79
N GLU A 323 -12.87 29.21 -0.24
CA GLU A 323 -11.98 29.24 0.91
C GLU A 323 -10.73 28.44 0.61
N TYR A 324 -9.58 28.91 1.10
CA TYR A 324 -8.34 28.17 0.92
C TYR A 324 -8.16 27.18 2.08
N GLY A 325 -8.38 25.91 1.82
CA GLY A 325 -8.31 24.84 2.81
C GLY A 325 -6.90 24.26 2.94
N ILE A 326 -6.61 23.69 4.10
CA ILE A 326 -5.43 22.86 4.34
C ILE A 326 -5.81 21.68 5.22
N SER A 327 -5.21 20.51 4.96
CA SER A 327 -5.43 19.32 5.77
C SER A 327 -4.20 18.42 5.83
N LEU A 328 -4.13 17.65 6.93
CA LEU A 328 -3.17 16.58 7.15
C LEU A 328 -3.92 15.36 7.69
N GLY A 329 -3.83 14.23 6.99
CA GLY A 329 -4.33 12.93 7.41
C GLY A 329 -3.16 12.00 7.76
N ALA A 330 -3.24 11.35 8.91
CA ALA A 330 -2.20 10.48 9.42
C ALA A 330 -2.30 9.08 8.81
N PHE A 331 -1.13 8.51 8.50
CA PHE A 331 -0.96 7.08 8.25
C PHE A 331 -0.05 6.53 9.33
N GLY A 332 -0.61 5.74 10.25
CA GLY A 332 0.12 5.10 11.33
C GLY A 332 0.46 3.65 11.03
N GLU A 333 1.58 3.20 11.59
CA GLU A 333 1.96 1.79 11.57
C GLU A 333 1.04 0.99 12.52
N SER A 334 0.45 -0.09 12.00
CA SER A 334 -0.25 -1.07 12.83
C SER A 334 0.72 -2.20 13.18
N LEU A 335 0.78 -2.56 14.45
CA LEU A 335 1.67 -3.62 14.90
C LEU A 335 1.29 -4.99 14.30
N ALA A 336 2.29 -5.75 13.89
CA ALA A 336 2.17 -7.14 13.44
C ALA A 336 1.80 -8.04 14.63
N ARG A 337 0.50 -8.16 14.93
CA ARG A 337 0.02 -8.98 16.05
C ARG A 337 -0.37 -10.38 15.60
N TRP A 338 0.02 -11.41 16.35
CA TRP A 338 -0.35 -12.80 16.06
C TRP A 338 -1.87 -13.03 16.05
N ASP A 339 -2.61 -12.33 16.92
CA ASP A 339 -4.06 -12.46 17.07
C ASP A 339 -4.87 -11.68 16.00
N ASN A 340 -4.19 -10.97 15.11
CA ASN A 340 -4.74 -10.50 13.85
C ASN A 340 -4.46 -11.55 12.78
N TYR A 341 -5.51 -12.20 12.28
CA TYR A 341 -5.38 -13.34 11.39
C TYR A 341 -6.52 -13.46 10.36
N ILE A 342 -6.26 -14.26 9.33
CA ILE A 342 -7.24 -14.75 8.38
C ILE A 342 -7.21 -16.27 8.33
N GLU A 343 -8.38 -16.87 8.14
CA GLU A 343 -8.54 -18.32 7.97
C GLU A 343 -9.63 -18.62 6.93
N ILE A 344 -9.76 -19.89 6.54
CA ILE A 344 -10.88 -20.30 5.69
C ILE A 344 -12.15 -20.38 6.51
N ASP A 345 -13.20 -19.72 6.05
CA ASP A 345 -14.54 -19.93 6.56
C ASP A 345 -15.06 -21.29 6.08
N ARG A 346 -15.52 -22.12 7.02
CA ARG A 346 -15.94 -23.50 6.73
C ARG A 346 -17.29 -23.58 6.03
N ASP A 347 -18.13 -22.56 6.21
CA ASP A 347 -19.52 -22.56 5.77
C ASP A 347 -19.75 -21.57 4.62
N LEU A 348 -18.79 -20.66 4.36
CA LEU A 348 -18.90 -19.63 3.34
C LEU A 348 -18.00 -19.94 2.13
N LYS A 349 -18.58 -19.84 0.93
CA LYS A 349 -17.89 -19.99 -0.35
C LYS A 349 -18.19 -18.80 -1.25
N ASP A 350 -17.26 -18.50 -2.15
CA ASP A 350 -17.52 -17.55 -3.21
C ASP A 350 -18.40 -18.12 -4.32
N ALA A 351 -18.76 -17.28 -5.29
CA ALA A 351 -19.65 -17.67 -6.38
C ALA A 351 -19.11 -18.86 -7.21
N TRP A 352 -17.81 -19.16 -7.16
CA TRP A 352 -17.17 -20.27 -7.89
C TRP A 352 -16.97 -21.50 -7.01
N GLY A 353 -17.56 -21.52 -5.81
CA GLY A 353 -17.49 -22.65 -4.87
C GLY A 353 -16.18 -22.75 -4.11
N ILE A 354 -15.33 -21.71 -4.16
CA ILE A 354 -14.04 -21.68 -3.47
C ILE A 354 -14.29 -21.15 -2.05
N PRO A 355 -13.83 -21.84 -0.98
CA PRO A 355 -14.01 -21.38 0.39
C PRO A 355 -13.50 -19.95 0.61
N ALA A 356 -14.32 -19.13 1.27
CA ALA A 356 -14.07 -17.71 1.53
C ALA A 356 -13.16 -17.51 2.75
N LEU A 357 -12.68 -16.28 2.94
CA LEU A 357 -11.95 -15.93 4.16
C LEU A 357 -12.90 -15.53 5.29
N ARG A 358 -12.51 -15.91 6.50
CA ARG A 358 -12.91 -15.26 7.74
C ARG A 358 -11.77 -14.37 8.21
N ILE A 359 -12.02 -13.07 8.38
CA ILE A 359 -11.01 -12.06 8.69
C ILE A 359 -11.20 -11.56 10.13
N SER A 360 -10.17 -11.67 10.96
CA SER A 360 -10.16 -11.21 12.35
C SER A 360 -9.00 -10.24 12.55
N MET A 361 -9.29 -8.94 12.60
CA MET A 361 -8.29 -7.92 12.89
C MET A 361 -8.88 -6.85 13.81
N THR A 362 -8.05 -6.35 14.71
CA THR A 362 -8.35 -5.17 15.54
C THR A 362 -7.12 -4.28 15.66
N HIS A 363 -7.33 -2.98 15.70
CA HIS A 363 -6.34 -2.03 16.23
C HIS A 363 -6.37 -2.07 17.78
N GLY A 364 -5.24 -1.83 18.43
CA GLY A 364 -5.11 -1.87 19.89
C GLY A 364 -4.76 -0.52 20.51
N ASP A 365 -4.41 -0.55 21.80
CA ASP A 365 -4.09 0.65 22.58
C ASP A 365 -2.90 1.44 22.03
N ASN A 366 -1.92 0.74 21.42
CA ASN A 366 -0.78 1.37 20.75
C ASN A 366 -1.26 2.26 19.58
N GLU A 367 -2.07 1.70 18.68
CA GLU A 367 -2.60 2.42 17.52
C GLU A 367 -3.54 3.56 17.94
N ALA A 368 -4.35 3.36 18.99
CA ALA A 368 -5.22 4.40 19.53
C ALA A 368 -4.42 5.60 20.10
N ALA A 369 -3.41 5.33 20.93
CA ALA A 369 -2.54 6.38 21.47
C ALA A 369 -1.73 7.09 20.37
N LEU A 370 -1.33 6.36 19.33
CA LEU A 370 -0.63 6.87 18.16
C LEU A 370 -1.53 7.81 17.34
N MET A 371 -2.80 7.44 17.10
CA MET A 371 -3.77 8.29 16.40
C MET A 371 -4.19 9.53 17.21
N GLU A 372 -4.26 9.43 18.54
CA GLU A 372 -4.51 10.58 19.42
C GLU A 372 -3.40 11.65 19.28
N ASP A 373 -2.13 11.23 19.38
CA ASP A 373 -0.96 12.12 19.18
C ASP A 373 -0.91 12.66 17.74
N ALA A 374 -1.27 11.85 16.75
CA ALA A 374 -1.30 12.27 15.36
C ALA A 374 -2.35 13.36 15.09
N GLY A 375 -3.54 13.28 15.68
CA GLY A 375 -4.55 14.33 15.55
C GLY A 375 -4.09 15.66 16.16
N ALA A 376 -3.59 15.62 17.40
CA ALA A 376 -3.09 16.80 18.10
C ALA A 376 -1.90 17.45 17.37
N THR A 377 -0.93 16.65 16.95
CA THR A 377 0.27 17.16 16.27
C THR A 377 -0.06 17.76 14.89
N ALA A 378 -1.03 17.20 14.16
CA ALA A 378 -1.50 17.80 12.92
C ALA A 378 -2.09 19.19 13.16
N ALA A 379 -2.88 19.36 14.22
CA ALA A 379 -3.44 20.65 14.61
C ALA A 379 -2.36 21.69 14.93
N GLU A 380 -1.34 21.30 15.69
CA GLU A 380 -0.19 22.17 16.02
C GLU A 380 0.59 22.62 14.77
N MET A 381 0.77 21.72 13.80
CA MET A 381 1.41 22.03 12.51
C MET A 381 0.56 23.00 11.69
N LEU A 382 -0.76 22.78 11.62
CA LEU A 382 -1.66 23.68 10.91
C LEU A 382 -1.76 25.05 11.58
N GLU A 383 -1.79 25.11 12.92
CA GLU A 383 -1.77 26.38 13.65
C GLU A 383 -0.47 27.15 13.37
N ALA A 384 0.68 26.46 13.40
CA ALA A 384 1.96 27.07 13.02
C ALA A 384 1.94 27.60 11.59
N ALA A 385 1.27 26.88 10.67
CA ALA A 385 1.04 27.30 9.30
C ALA A 385 0.08 28.50 9.17
N GLY A 386 -0.50 29.01 10.25
CA GLY A 386 -1.44 30.14 10.24
C GLY A 386 -2.89 29.75 9.97
N ALA A 387 -3.22 28.46 10.00
CA ALA A 387 -4.59 28.01 9.78
C ALA A 387 -5.54 28.48 10.90
N LYS A 388 -6.80 28.68 10.53
CA LYS A 388 -7.93 29.03 11.40
C LYS A 388 -9.00 27.96 11.31
N ASP A 389 -9.91 27.96 12.28
CA ASP A 389 -11.02 27.00 12.40
C ASP A 389 -10.56 25.54 12.32
N ILE A 390 -9.47 25.25 13.03
CA ILE A 390 -8.84 23.94 13.00
C ILE A 390 -9.80 22.91 13.60
N ARG A 391 -10.08 21.87 12.83
CA ARG A 391 -10.87 20.70 13.24
C ARG A 391 -9.94 19.52 13.35
N VAL A 392 -9.88 18.95 14.54
CA VAL A 392 -9.04 17.78 14.84
C VAL A 392 -9.87 16.51 14.69
N GLN A 393 -9.27 15.51 14.06
CA GLN A 393 -9.75 14.13 14.08
C GLN A 393 -8.71 13.28 14.83
N ALA A 394 -9.16 12.49 15.79
CA ALA A 394 -8.31 11.59 16.59
C ALA A 394 -8.88 10.16 16.61
N GLY A 395 -9.67 9.82 15.58
CA GLY A 395 -10.32 8.52 15.48
C GLY A 395 -9.40 7.42 14.99
N VAL A 396 -9.74 6.19 15.33
CA VAL A 396 -9.20 4.97 14.72
C VAL A 396 -10.29 4.43 13.81
N GLU A 397 -10.04 4.45 12.50
CA GLU A 397 -10.95 3.86 11.53
C GLU A 397 -11.00 2.34 11.66
N MET A 398 -12.04 1.74 11.07
CA MET A 398 -12.17 0.30 10.99
C MET A 398 -10.96 -0.33 10.27
N PRO A 399 -10.42 -1.46 10.74
CA PRO A 399 -9.43 -2.23 10.00
C PRO A 399 -9.84 -2.51 8.54
N GLY A 400 -8.90 -2.32 7.61
CA GLY A 400 -9.12 -2.45 6.17
C GLY A 400 -9.44 -1.13 5.45
N MET A 401 -9.71 -0.05 6.18
CA MET A 401 -9.99 1.26 5.61
C MET A 401 -8.79 1.91 4.90
N ALA A 402 -7.56 1.56 5.27
CA ALA A 402 -6.38 2.10 4.59
C ALA A 402 -6.04 1.35 3.29
N ILE A 403 -6.64 0.17 3.06
CA ILE A 403 -6.52 -0.59 1.80
C ILE A 403 -5.06 -1.06 1.57
N HIS A 404 -4.30 -1.20 2.66
CA HIS A 404 -2.90 -1.63 2.69
C HIS A 404 -2.76 -2.92 3.50
N GLU A 405 -3.49 -3.97 3.12
CA GLU A 405 -3.42 -5.25 3.82
C GLU A 405 -2.07 -5.94 3.56
N LEU A 406 -1.42 -6.39 4.64
CA LEU A 406 -0.05 -6.89 4.65
C LEU A 406 0.14 -8.07 5.64
N GLY A 407 1.21 -8.84 5.46
CA GLY A 407 1.82 -9.67 6.52
C GLY A 407 1.37 -11.13 6.64
N THR A 408 0.29 -11.51 5.96
CA THR A 408 -0.36 -12.83 6.14
C THR A 408 0.41 -14.04 5.61
N ALA A 409 1.55 -13.82 4.94
CA ALA A 409 2.52 -14.85 4.57
C ALA A 409 3.95 -14.28 4.75
N ARG A 410 4.24 -13.74 5.94
CA ARG A 410 5.45 -12.94 6.20
C ARG A 410 6.77 -13.65 5.87
N MET A 411 7.75 -12.86 5.47
CA MET A 411 9.15 -13.26 5.38
C MET A 411 9.79 -13.44 6.76
N GLY A 412 10.85 -14.25 6.83
CA GLY A 412 11.70 -14.38 8.01
C GLY A 412 12.90 -15.31 7.78
N ASN A 413 13.86 -15.27 8.71
CA ASN A 413 15.04 -16.13 8.69
C ASN A 413 14.79 -17.51 9.32
N ASP A 414 13.79 -17.62 10.19
CA ASP A 414 13.43 -18.86 10.87
C ASP A 414 12.23 -19.53 10.18
N PRO A 415 12.40 -20.69 9.51
CA PRO A 415 11.30 -21.40 8.88
C PRO A 415 10.25 -21.91 9.88
N LYS A 416 10.52 -21.89 11.19
CA LYS A 416 9.53 -22.22 12.22
C LYS A 416 8.66 -21.03 12.64
N LYS A 417 8.96 -19.82 12.16
CA LYS A 417 8.25 -18.57 12.54
C LYS A 417 7.78 -17.75 11.35
N SER A 418 8.06 -18.18 10.12
CA SER A 418 7.74 -17.44 8.90
C SER A 418 7.31 -18.38 7.79
N VAL A 419 6.59 -17.86 6.80
CA VAL A 419 6.12 -18.63 5.64
C VAL A 419 7.18 -18.58 4.55
N LEU A 420 7.80 -17.42 4.36
CA LEU A 420 8.75 -17.15 3.30
C LEU A 420 10.15 -16.86 3.85
N ASN A 421 11.17 -17.19 3.07
CA ASN A 421 12.54 -16.74 3.31
C ASN A 421 12.73 -15.29 2.84
N ALA A 422 13.97 -14.80 2.94
CA ALA A 422 14.34 -13.44 2.57
C ALA A 422 14.11 -13.06 1.09
N PHE A 423 13.79 -14.01 0.20
CA PHE A 423 13.59 -13.82 -1.24
C PHE A 423 12.15 -14.08 -1.69
N ASN A 424 11.17 -13.97 -0.78
CA ASN A 424 9.75 -14.24 -1.05
C ASN A 424 9.46 -15.70 -1.45
N GLN A 425 10.39 -16.62 -1.22
CA GLN A 425 10.25 -18.04 -1.53
C GLN A 425 9.72 -18.76 -0.29
N ALA A 426 8.73 -19.65 -0.45
CA ALA A 426 8.25 -20.47 0.65
C ALA A 426 9.38 -21.36 1.21
N HIS A 427 9.49 -21.45 2.53
CA HIS A 427 10.48 -22.34 3.17
C HIS A 427 10.22 -23.80 2.84
N ASP A 428 8.95 -24.17 2.81
CA ASP A 428 8.47 -25.54 2.65
C ASP A 428 8.47 -26.03 1.19
N VAL A 429 8.31 -25.11 0.22
CA VAL A 429 8.05 -25.45 -1.19
C VAL A 429 8.98 -24.67 -2.11
N LYS A 430 9.91 -25.39 -2.75
CA LYS A 430 11.09 -24.79 -3.40
C LYS A 430 10.75 -23.90 -4.60
N ASN A 431 9.67 -24.16 -5.30
CA ASN A 431 9.29 -23.41 -6.51
C ASN A 431 8.02 -22.56 -6.31
N LEU A 432 7.68 -22.25 -5.05
CA LEU A 432 6.55 -21.41 -4.68
C LEU A 432 7.04 -20.08 -4.11
N PHE A 433 6.49 -18.98 -4.63
CA PHE A 433 6.82 -17.62 -4.21
C PHE A 433 5.56 -16.82 -3.94
N VAL A 434 5.64 -15.86 -3.01
CA VAL A 434 4.57 -14.89 -2.73
C VAL A 434 5.15 -13.48 -2.81
N MET A 435 4.88 -12.78 -3.89
CA MET A 435 5.52 -11.51 -4.25
C MET A 435 4.56 -10.32 -4.16
N ASP A 436 3.67 -10.33 -3.17
CA ASP A 436 2.77 -9.22 -2.84
C ASP A 436 2.84 -8.83 -1.35
N GLY A 437 1.87 -8.04 -0.89
CA GLY A 437 1.78 -7.53 0.48
C GLY A 437 1.76 -8.59 1.57
N ALA A 438 1.38 -9.83 1.29
CA ALA A 438 1.39 -10.90 2.29
C ALA A 438 2.81 -11.14 2.85
N SER A 439 3.85 -10.87 2.05
CA SER A 439 5.24 -11.11 2.42
C SER A 439 5.84 -10.16 3.46
N PHE A 440 5.15 -9.06 3.77
CA PHE A 440 5.67 -8.00 4.64
C PHE A 440 5.85 -8.49 6.08
N VAL A 441 6.85 -7.94 6.78
CA VAL A 441 7.11 -8.27 8.20
C VAL A 441 6.55 -7.18 9.13
N SER A 442 6.60 -5.92 8.69
CA SER A 442 6.00 -4.75 9.34
C SER A 442 5.38 -3.84 8.27
N SER A 443 4.42 -2.99 8.63
CA SER A 443 3.74 -2.10 7.66
C SER A 443 4.44 -0.75 7.45
N ALA A 444 5.25 -0.31 8.42
CA ALA A 444 5.72 1.08 8.52
C ALA A 444 4.56 2.09 8.40
N CYS A 445 4.83 3.34 8.04
CA CYS A 445 3.80 4.39 7.80
C CYS A 445 3.76 4.89 6.34
N GLN A 446 4.66 4.40 5.49
CA GLN A 446 4.75 4.70 4.06
C GLN A 446 3.81 3.79 3.26
N ASN A 447 3.17 4.30 2.19
CA ASN A 447 2.40 3.45 1.27
C ASN A 447 3.26 2.28 0.76
N PRO A 448 2.78 1.03 0.84
CA PRO A 448 3.62 -0.15 0.69
C PRO A 448 3.97 -0.49 -0.77
N THR A 449 3.27 0.10 -1.75
CA THR A 449 3.33 -0.36 -3.14
C THR A 449 4.72 -0.26 -3.76
N LEU A 450 5.48 0.80 -3.49
CA LEU A 450 6.85 0.93 -4.03
C LEU A 450 7.77 -0.15 -3.47
N THR A 451 7.69 -0.42 -2.16
CA THR A 451 8.44 -1.50 -1.49
C THR A 451 8.04 -2.86 -2.02
N MET A 452 6.74 -3.08 -2.24
CA MET A 452 6.23 -4.31 -2.83
C MET A 452 6.86 -4.54 -4.21
N MET A 453 6.88 -3.53 -5.08
CA MET A 453 7.54 -3.62 -6.37
C MET A 453 9.04 -3.93 -6.25
N ALA A 454 9.77 -3.25 -5.36
CA ALA A 454 11.20 -3.48 -5.18
C ALA A 454 11.50 -4.90 -4.70
N VAL A 455 10.72 -5.39 -3.74
CA VAL A 455 10.81 -6.77 -3.24
C VAL A 455 10.48 -7.79 -4.34
N THR A 456 9.45 -7.52 -5.16
CA THR A 456 9.12 -8.36 -6.33
C THR A 456 10.29 -8.43 -7.32
N VAL A 457 10.90 -7.29 -7.69
CA VAL A 457 12.04 -7.29 -8.63
C VAL A 457 13.22 -8.08 -8.06
N ARG A 458 13.52 -7.91 -6.76
CA ARG A 458 14.57 -8.69 -6.07
C ARG A 458 14.28 -10.18 -6.06
N ALA A 459 13.04 -10.57 -5.80
CA ALA A 459 12.63 -11.98 -5.79
C ALA A 459 12.68 -12.59 -7.21
N CYS A 460 12.30 -11.84 -8.25
CA CYS A 460 12.44 -12.25 -9.64
C CYS A 460 13.91 -12.47 -10.04
N ASP A 461 14.81 -11.57 -9.65
CA ASP A 461 16.26 -11.72 -9.91
C ASP A 461 16.81 -13.00 -9.27
N HIS A 462 16.43 -13.26 -8.01
CA HIS A 462 16.76 -14.51 -7.32
C HIS A 462 16.23 -15.74 -8.08
N LEU A 463 14.94 -15.75 -8.44
CA LEU A 463 14.30 -16.84 -9.17
C LEU A 463 14.96 -17.12 -10.53
N ILE A 464 15.27 -16.06 -11.29
CA ILE A 464 16.01 -16.19 -12.57
C ILE A 464 17.39 -16.82 -12.33
N GLY A 465 18.09 -16.39 -11.28
CA GLY A 465 19.36 -16.99 -10.87
C GLY A 465 19.23 -18.49 -10.59
N ARG A 466 18.15 -18.91 -9.91
CA ARG A 466 17.89 -20.33 -9.63
C ARG A 466 17.54 -21.14 -10.88
N PHE A 467 16.76 -20.58 -11.81
CA PHE A 467 16.49 -21.21 -13.11
C PHE A 467 17.77 -21.44 -13.91
N ARG A 468 18.69 -20.48 -13.93
CA ARG A 468 19.99 -20.61 -14.61
C ARG A 468 20.87 -21.71 -14.00
N LYS A 469 20.68 -22.01 -12.71
CA LYS A 469 21.38 -23.08 -11.99
C LYS A 469 20.61 -24.41 -11.97
N SER A 470 19.45 -24.50 -12.62
CA SER A 470 18.58 -25.69 -12.61
C SER A 470 18.14 -26.12 -11.20
N GLU A 471 17.92 -25.15 -10.32
CA GLU A 471 17.47 -25.40 -8.94
C GLU A 471 15.94 -25.31 -8.76
N ILE A 472 15.21 -25.05 -9.85
CA ILE A 472 13.75 -24.93 -9.94
C ILE A 472 13.20 -25.94 -10.94
#